data_AF-A0A0F9LV83-F1
#
_entry.id   AF-A0A0F9LV83-F1
#
_cell.length_a   1.000
_cell.length_b   1.000
_cell.length_c   1.000
_cell.angle_alpha   90.00
_cell.angle_beta   90.00
_cell.angle_gamma   90.00
#
_symmetry.space_group_name_H-M   'P 1'
#
loop_
_entity.id
_entity.type
_entity.pdbx_description
1 polymer ?
#
loop_
_entity_poly.entity_id
_entity_poly.type
_entity_poly.pdbx_seq_one_letter_code
_entity_poly.pdbx_strand_id
1 'polypeptide(L)'
;DILALIVEGQMRSNSDDGLLEVPVWHPFVASNGDQKRKQVWEPVKPAITYSRFDQYLTELAYLANIVVKRSVDVRETAAIIKALWLNFQTPPGKHASLRHIYSQPPPRVQLIRPSLVRRVASELDGIGWEKSGVIVGHFHSVKAMVEADSEEWALLDGIGKKTAKSIVRELGQ
;
A
#
# COMPACT_ATOMS: atom_id res chain seq x y z
N ASP A 1 -18.70 3.14 -6.95
CA ASP A 1 -18.17 4.46 -6.57
C ASP A 1 -17.43 4.38 -5.26
N ILE A 2 -16.31 5.10 -5.14
CA ILE A 2 -15.54 5.20 -3.90
C ILE A 2 -15.85 6.56 -3.29
N LEU A 3 -16.36 6.56 -2.06
CA LEU A 3 -16.59 7.78 -1.30
C LEU A 3 -15.38 8.05 -0.41
N ALA A 4 -14.81 9.26 -0.54
CA ALA A 4 -13.74 9.73 0.31
C ALA A 4 -14.19 10.96 1.12
N LEU A 5 -13.94 10.94 2.42
CA LEU A 5 -14.18 12.05 3.33
C LEU A 5 -12.83 12.62 3.78
N ILE A 6 -12.60 13.91 3.54
CA ILE A 6 -11.42 14.61 4.02
C ILE A 6 -11.85 15.54 5.14
N VAL A 7 -11.27 15.36 6.32
CA VAL A 7 -11.54 16.19 7.50
C VAL A 7 -10.32 17.08 7.75
N GLU A 8 -10.51 18.38 7.60
CA GLU A 8 -9.47 19.38 7.87
C GLU A 8 -9.49 19.82 9.33
N GLY A 9 -8.31 19.93 9.95
CA GLY A 9 -8.11 20.38 11.32
C GLY A 9 -6.90 19.72 12.00
N GLN A 10 -6.35 20.40 13.00
CA GLN A 10 -5.26 19.85 13.82
C GLN A 10 -5.74 18.71 14.73
N MET A 11 -4.86 17.71 14.91
CA MET A 11 -5.06 16.68 15.93
C MET A 11 -4.86 17.29 17.32
N ARG A 12 -5.77 16.94 18.25
CA ARG A 12 -5.64 17.31 19.66
C ARG A 12 -4.87 16.20 20.39
N SER A 13 -3.92 16.58 21.23
CA SER A 13 -3.13 15.63 22.03
C SER A 13 -3.94 15.06 23.19
N ASN A 14 -4.92 15.79 23.71
CA ASN A 14 -5.82 15.34 24.77
C ASN A 14 -7.18 14.92 24.21
N SER A 15 -7.64 13.74 24.62
CA SER A 15 -8.91 13.14 24.20
C SER A 15 -10.14 13.92 24.63
N ASP A 16 -10.00 14.71 25.70
CA ASP A 16 -11.07 15.48 26.34
C ASP A 16 -11.17 16.91 25.82
N ASP A 17 -10.21 17.32 24.99
CA ASP A 17 -10.26 18.63 24.34
C ASP A 17 -11.45 18.69 23.38
N GLY A 18 -12.00 19.89 23.27
CA GLY A 18 -13.03 20.16 22.29
C GLY A 18 -12.52 20.30 20.87
N LEU A 19 -13.48 20.25 19.94
CA LEU A 19 -13.23 20.48 18.52
C LEU A 19 -13.02 21.96 18.18
N LEU A 20 -13.39 22.88 19.08
CA LEU A 20 -13.32 24.32 18.87
C LEU A 20 -12.46 24.97 19.95
N GLU A 21 -11.61 25.90 19.53
CA GLU A 21 -10.98 26.85 20.44
C GLU A 21 -11.66 28.20 20.32
N VAL A 22 -11.79 28.88 21.45
CA VAL A 22 -12.23 30.27 21.51
C VAL A 22 -11.13 31.12 22.12
N PRO A 23 -10.96 32.37 21.66
CA PRO A 23 -10.00 33.26 22.28
C PRO A 23 -10.53 33.74 23.63
N VAL A 24 -9.80 33.43 24.70
CA VAL A 24 -10.08 33.85 26.08
C VAL A 24 -9.01 34.82 26.55
N TRP A 25 -9.42 35.88 27.26
CA TRP A 25 -8.49 36.86 27.80
C TRP A 25 -8.04 36.47 29.21
N HIS A 26 -6.77 36.11 29.35
CA HIS A 26 -6.16 35.81 30.64
C HIS A 26 -5.42 37.02 31.21
N PRO A 27 -5.62 37.34 32.51
CA PRO A 27 -4.78 38.29 33.19
C PRO A 27 -3.37 37.71 33.36
N PHE A 28 -2.35 38.52 33.13
CA PHE A 28 -0.97 38.19 33.46
C PHE A 28 -0.26 39.42 34.04
N VAL A 29 0.67 39.18 34.96
CA VAL A 29 1.49 40.24 35.56
C VAL A 29 2.75 40.38 34.73
N ALA A 30 2.97 41.56 34.15
CA ALA A 30 4.20 41.85 33.43
C ALA A 30 5.38 42.00 34.41
N SER A 31 6.61 41.90 33.92
CA SER A 31 7.83 41.98 34.73
C SER A 31 7.98 43.29 35.51
N ASN A 32 7.27 44.34 35.12
CA ASN A 32 7.22 45.64 35.80
C ASN A 32 6.10 45.74 36.86
N GLY A 33 5.34 44.68 37.10
CA GLY A 33 4.21 44.67 38.03
C GLY A 33 2.87 45.09 37.42
N ASP A 34 2.82 45.51 36.16
CA ASP A 34 1.57 45.91 35.50
C ASP A 34 0.67 44.70 35.23
N GLN A 35 -0.62 44.82 35.52
CA GLN A 35 -1.62 43.87 35.05
C GLN A 35 -1.92 44.09 33.57
N LYS A 36 -1.61 43.10 32.74
CA LYS A 36 -1.96 43.07 31.33
C LYS A 36 -2.87 41.88 31.05
N ARG A 37 -3.52 41.90 29.88
CA ARG A 37 -4.31 40.79 29.39
C ARG A 37 -3.66 40.22 28.14
N LYS A 38 -3.59 38.89 28.05
CA LYS A 38 -3.13 38.18 26.85
C LYS A 38 -4.28 37.32 26.34
N GLN A 39 -4.50 37.36 25.04
CA GLN A 39 -5.44 36.47 24.38
C GLN A 39 -4.77 35.08 24.29
N VAL A 40 -5.43 34.06 24.84
CA VAL A 40 -5.01 32.66 24.77
C VAL A 40 -6.17 31.90 24.14
N TRP A 41 -5.87 31.05 23.17
CA TRP A 41 -6.87 30.15 22.59
C TRP A 41 -7.08 28.98 23.55
N GLU A 42 -8.30 28.82 24.03
CA GLU A 42 -8.66 27.72 24.93
C GLU A 42 -9.67 26.80 24.27
N PRO A 43 -9.53 25.47 24.43
CA PRO A 43 -10.52 24.53 23.94
C PRO A 43 -11.84 24.78 24.69
N VAL A 44 -12.90 25.03 23.93
CA VAL A 44 -14.27 24.95 24.46
C VAL A 44 -14.50 23.49 24.85
N LYS A 45 -15.21 23.21 25.95
CA LYS A 45 -15.72 21.86 26.22
C LYS A 45 -17.04 21.65 25.45
N PRO A 46 -17.03 21.04 24.26
CA PRO A 46 -18.24 20.72 23.52
C PRO A 46 -19.00 19.57 24.19
N ALA A 47 -20.22 19.31 23.70
CA ALA A 47 -20.97 18.11 24.03
C ALA A 47 -20.29 16.81 23.52
N ILE A 48 -19.36 16.90 22.57
CA ILE A 48 -18.68 15.77 21.95
C ILE A 48 -17.16 15.95 22.07
N THR A 49 -16.53 15.08 22.86
CA THR A 49 -15.08 15.05 23.01
C THR A 49 -14.37 14.70 21.70
N TYR A 50 -13.12 15.14 21.54
CA TYR A 50 -12.31 14.77 20.38
C TYR A 50 -12.19 13.24 20.20
N SER A 51 -12.03 12.50 21.30
CA SER A 51 -12.02 11.02 21.27
C SER A 51 -13.28 10.42 20.67
N ARG A 52 -14.46 10.94 21.01
CA ARG A 52 -15.72 10.45 20.47
C ARG A 52 -15.86 10.78 18.98
N PHE A 53 -15.38 11.94 18.56
CA PHE A 53 -15.31 12.29 17.15
C PHE A 53 -14.36 11.38 16.36
N ASP A 54 -13.19 11.08 16.92
CA ASP A 54 -12.20 10.19 16.30
C ASP A 54 -12.72 8.74 16.18
N GLN A 55 -13.41 8.26 17.21
CA GLN A 55 -14.12 6.98 17.17
C GLN A 55 -15.16 6.96 16.05
N TYR A 56 -15.93 8.04 15.88
CA TYR A 56 -16.91 8.15 14.80
C TYR A 56 -16.25 8.10 13.41
N LEU A 57 -15.12 8.80 13.21
CA LEU A 57 -14.38 8.72 11.94
C LEU A 57 -13.88 7.29 11.66
N THR A 58 -13.46 6.58 12.70
CA THR A 58 -13.05 5.17 12.61
C THR A 58 -14.24 4.28 12.23
N GLU A 59 -15.39 4.47 12.86
CA GLU A 59 -16.62 3.76 12.53
C GLU A 59 -17.03 3.98 11.06
N LEU A 60 -16.94 5.22 10.55
CA LEU A 60 -17.19 5.51 9.13
C LEU A 60 -16.21 4.75 8.21
N ALA A 61 -14.93 4.69 8.58
CA ALA A 61 -13.93 4.01 7.78
C ALA A 61 -14.16 2.50 7.72
N TYR A 62 -14.40 1.88 8.88
CA TYR A 62 -14.52 0.42 9.00
C TYR A 62 -15.90 -0.11 8.63
N LEU A 63 -16.97 0.50 9.14
CA LEU A 63 -18.34 -0.02 9.00
C LEU A 63 -19.01 0.46 7.72
N ALA A 64 -18.79 1.71 7.34
CA ALA A 64 -19.40 2.28 6.12
C ALA A 64 -18.49 2.15 4.89
N ASN A 65 -17.28 1.60 5.04
CA ASN A 65 -16.29 1.45 3.97
C ASN A 65 -15.99 2.78 3.23
N ILE A 66 -15.97 3.88 3.99
CA ILE A 66 -15.66 5.23 3.47
C ILE A 66 -14.17 5.49 3.67
N VAL A 67 -13.47 5.98 2.64
CA VAL A 67 -12.06 6.34 2.80
C VAL A 67 -11.96 7.66 3.55
N VAL A 68 -11.60 7.61 4.84
CA VAL A 68 -11.41 8.81 5.65
C VAL A 68 -9.94 9.24 5.62
N LYS A 69 -9.69 10.52 5.32
CA LYS A 69 -8.36 11.16 5.40
C LYS A 69 -8.48 12.41 6.27
N ARG A 70 -7.38 12.75 6.95
CA ARG A 70 -7.28 13.97 7.74
C ARG A 70 -6.21 14.87 7.13
N SER A 71 -6.42 16.17 7.22
CA SER A 71 -5.47 17.21 6.83
C SER A 71 -5.39 18.26 7.91
N VAL A 72 -4.23 18.86 8.10
CA VAL A 72 -3.98 19.94 9.05
C VAL A 72 -4.45 21.28 8.49
N ASP A 73 -4.26 21.50 7.20
CA ASP A 73 -4.57 22.75 6.51
C ASP A 73 -5.04 22.53 5.06
N VAL A 74 -5.49 23.62 4.43
CA VAL A 74 -6.00 23.64 3.05
C VAL A 74 -4.95 23.16 2.04
N ARG A 75 -3.66 23.41 2.29
CA ARG A 75 -2.59 23.01 1.39
C ARG A 75 -2.41 21.49 1.40
N GLU A 76 -2.45 20.88 2.58
CA GLU A 76 -2.44 19.43 2.75
C GLU A 76 -3.72 18.80 2.20
N THR A 77 -4.89 19.40 2.46
CA THR A 77 -6.17 18.99 1.84
C THR A 77 -6.04 18.88 0.32
N ALA A 78 -5.53 19.94 -0.32
CA ALA A 78 -5.32 19.95 -1.77
C ALA A 78 -4.31 18.89 -2.24
N ALA A 79 -3.23 18.66 -1.47
CA ALA A 79 -2.24 17.62 -1.76
C ALA A 79 -2.85 16.21 -1.68
N ILE A 80 -3.68 15.94 -0.68
CA ILE A 80 -4.41 14.67 -0.52
C ILE A 80 -5.37 14.45 -1.69
N ILE A 81 -6.15 15.46 -2.08
CA ILE A 81 -7.06 15.37 -3.22
C ILE A 81 -6.27 15.04 -4.50
N LYS A 82 -5.17 15.75 -4.75
CA LYS A 82 -4.30 15.49 -5.91
C LYS A 82 -3.73 14.07 -5.89
N ALA A 83 -3.28 13.60 -4.74
CA ALA A 83 -2.75 12.25 -4.58
C ALA A 83 -3.83 11.18 -4.84
N LEU A 84 -5.04 11.36 -4.30
CA LEU A 84 -6.18 10.48 -4.57
C LEU A 84 -6.54 10.48 -6.06
N TRP A 85 -6.60 11.65 -6.68
CA TRP A 85 -6.86 11.77 -8.11
C TRP A 85 -5.81 11.00 -8.94
N LEU A 86 -4.51 11.24 -8.71
CA LEU A 86 -3.43 10.52 -9.40
C LEU A 86 -3.50 9.01 -9.17
N ASN A 87 -3.84 8.59 -7.95
CA ASN A 87 -3.99 7.19 -7.62
C ASN A 87 -5.10 6.54 -8.45
N PHE A 88 -6.27 7.19 -8.57
CA PHE A 88 -7.38 6.68 -9.37
C PHE A 88 -7.15 6.75 -10.89
N GLN A 89 -6.31 7.67 -11.37
CA GLN A 89 -5.90 7.70 -12.77
C GLN A 89 -4.88 6.61 -13.12
N THR A 90 -4.19 6.04 -12.13
CA THR A 90 -3.18 5.01 -12.35
C THR A 90 -3.84 3.63 -12.37
N PRO A 91 -3.66 2.82 -13.43
CA PRO A 91 -4.20 1.46 -13.47
C PRO A 91 -3.63 0.59 -12.34
N PRO A 92 -4.42 -0.35 -11.77
CA PRO A 92 -4.00 -1.18 -10.64
C PRO A 92 -2.65 -1.89 -10.84
N GLY A 93 -2.40 -2.39 -12.06
CA GLY A 93 -1.15 -3.09 -12.40
C GLY A 93 0.10 -2.21 -12.40
N LYS A 94 -0.04 -0.88 -12.41
CA LYS A 94 1.08 0.08 -12.45
C LYS A 94 1.51 0.59 -11.07
N HIS A 95 0.82 0.25 -9.99
CA HIS A 95 1.25 0.62 -8.64
C HIS A 95 2.42 -0.26 -8.18
N ALA A 96 3.66 0.20 -8.43
CA ALA A 96 4.87 -0.53 -8.05
C ALA A 96 4.98 -0.72 -6.52
N SER A 97 4.53 0.25 -5.73
CA SER A 97 4.62 0.23 -4.26
C SER A 97 3.87 -0.95 -3.63
N LEU A 98 2.70 -1.34 -4.18
CA LEU A 98 1.91 -2.45 -3.64
C LEU A 98 2.57 -3.81 -3.84
N ARG A 99 3.44 -3.95 -4.86
CA ARG A 99 4.15 -5.21 -5.15
C ARG A 99 5.18 -5.57 -4.07
N HIS A 100 5.68 -4.58 -3.35
CA HIS A 100 6.69 -4.79 -2.30
C HIS A 100 6.07 -5.17 -0.95
N ILE A 101 4.86 -4.68 -0.65
CA ILE A 101 4.20 -4.93 0.64
C ILE A 101 3.41 -6.24 0.59
N TYR A 102 2.79 -6.54 -0.55
CA TYR A 102 2.00 -7.73 -0.75
C TYR A 102 2.53 -8.51 -1.95
N SER A 103 3.45 -9.43 -1.68
CA SER A 103 3.65 -10.57 -2.57
C SER A 103 2.51 -11.53 -2.25
N GLN A 104 1.65 -11.83 -3.24
CA GLN A 104 0.63 -12.85 -3.02
C GLN A 104 1.35 -14.09 -2.48
N PRO A 105 0.98 -14.59 -1.28
CA PRO A 105 1.56 -15.84 -0.81
C PRO A 105 1.37 -16.86 -1.94
N PRO A 106 2.42 -17.61 -2.30
CA PRO A 106 2.38 -18.50 -3.45
C PRO A 106 1.09 -19.29 -3.39
N PRO A 107 0.30 -19.33 -4.49
CA PRO A 107 -1.05 -19.85 -4.48
C PRO A 107 -1.03 -21.19 -3.76
N ARG A 108 -1.72 -21.21 -2.60
CA ARG A 108 -1.80 -22.25 -1.57
C ARG A 108 -1.12 -23.54 -1.99
N VAL A 109 -0.16 -24.04 -1.18
CA VAL A 109 0.42 -25.40 -1.24
C VAL A 109 -0.50 -26.29 -2.07
N GLN A 110 -0.17 -26.44 -3.36
CA GLN A 110 -1.01 -27.22 -4.24
C GLN A 110 -1.00 -28.62 -3.62
N LEU A 111 -2.13 -29.06 -3.05
CA LEU A 111 -2.29 -30.42 -2.53
C LEU A 111 -2.05 -31.45 -3.65
N ILE A 112 -2.06 -30.98 -4.89
CA ILE A 112 -1.64 -31.71 -6.08
C ILE A 112 -0.12 -31.65 -6.16
N ARG A 113 0.49 -32.84 -6.10
CA ARG A 113 1.93 -33.01 -6.29
C ARG A 113 2.36 -32.34 -7.61
N PRO A 114 3.32 -31.41 -7.58
CA PRO A 114 3.82 -30.76 -8.80
C PRO A 114 4.38 -31.79 -9.80
N SER A 115 4.16 -31.55 -11.09
CA SER A 115 4.72 -32.39 -12.15
C SER A 115 6.25 -32.42 -12.05
N LEU A 116 6.87 -33.49 -12.56
CA LEU A 116 8.33 -33.59 -12.55
C LEU A 116 8.98 -32.43 -13.34
N VAL A 117 8.39 -32.06 -14.49
CA VAL A 117 8.82 -30.90 -15.29
C VAL A 117 8.83 -29.64 -14.45
N ARG A 118 7.78 -29.37 -13.67
CA ARG A 118 7.70 -28.18 -12.82
C ARG A 118 8.82 -28.12 -11.80
N ARG A 119 9.08 -29.26 -11.16
CA ARG A 119 10.10 -29.38 -10.11
C ARG A 119 11.49 -29.17 -10.68
N VAL A 120 11.81 -29.78 -11.83
CA VAL A 120 13.12 -29.56 -12.46
C VAL A 120 13.25 -28.12 -12.92
N ALA A 121 12.21 -27.57 -13.55
CA ALA A 121 12.20 -26.18 -14.03
C ALA A 121 12.38 -25.16 -12.91
N SER A 122 11.79 -25.38 -11.72
CA SER A 122 11.92 -24.43 -10.61
C SER A 122 13.33 -24.37 -10.01
N GLU A 123 14.15 -25.40 -10.21
CA GLU A 123 15.55 -25.42 -9.76
C GLU A 123 16.51 -24.70 -10.72
N LEU A 124 16.07 -24.38 -11.95
CA LEU A 124 16.91 -23.68 -12.92
C LEU A 124 17.12 -22.21 -12.53
N ASP A 125 18.34 -21.71 -12.73
CA ASP A 125 18.71 -20.34 -12.36
C ASP A 125 17.86 -19.30 -13.13
N GLY A 126 17.29 -18.34 -12.40
CA GLY A 126 16.47 -17.26 -12.96
C GLY A 126 15.03 -17.63 -13.37
N ILE A 127 14.59 -18.87 -13.14
CA ILE A 127 13.21 -19.33 -13.38
C ILE A 127 12.34 -19.15 -12.13
N GLY A 128 12.66 -19.86 -11.04
CA GLY A 128 11.88 -19.87 -9.82
C GLY A 128 10.47 -20.49 -9.97
N TRP A 129 9.69 -20.47 -8.88
CA TRP A 129 8.42 -21.18 -8.82
C TRP A 129 7.33 -20.64 -9.76
N GLU A 130 7.27 -19.32 -9.95
CA GLU A 130 6.24 -18.67 -10.76
C GLU A 130 6.41 -18.99 -12.24
N LYS A 131 7.62 -18.81 -12.79
CA LYS A 131 7.91 -19.08 -14.20
C LYS A 131 7.88 -20.57 -14.53
N SER A 132 8.14 -21.46 -13.55
CA SER A 132 7.98 -22.91 -13.73
C SER A 132 6.57 -23.32 -14.19
N GLY A 133 5.54 -22.54 -13.85
CA GLY A 133 4.16 -22.78 -14.29
C GLY A 133 3.98 -22.63 -15.80
N VAL A 134 4.63 -21.62 -16.40
CA VAL A 134 4.60 -21.38 -17.85
C VAL A 134 5.32 -22.50 -18.60
N ILE A 135 6.47 -22.93 -18.07
CA ILE A 135 7.30 -24.00 -18.64
C ILE A 135 6.53 -25.33 -18.72
N VAL A 136 5.77 -25.67 -17.68
CA VAL A 136 4.94 -26.90 -17.65
C VAL A 136 3.80 -26.87 -18.66
N GLY A 137 3.29 -25.68 -18.98
CA GLY A 137 2.28 -25.52 -20.03
C GLY A 137 2.83 -25.75 -21.44
N HIS A 138 4.16 -25.64 -21.62
CA HIS A 138 4.83 -25.80 -22.90
C HIS A 138 5.46 -27.19 -23.06
N PHE A 139 6.26 -27.63 -22.09
CA PHE A 139 6.94 -28.92 -22.13
C PHE A 139 6.16 -30.01 -21.40
N HIS A 140 5.81 -31.05 -22.14
CA HIS A 140 5.03 -32.18 -21.63
C HIS A 140 5.88 -33.21 -20.86
N SER A 141 7.21 -33.16 -21.02
CA SER A 141 8.15 -34.07 -20.35
C SER A 141 9.49 -33.41 -20.11
N VAL A 142 10.26 -33.93 -19.14
CA VAL A 142 11.63 -33.44 -18.86
C VAL A 142 12.54 -33.68 -20.06
N LYS A 143 12.34 -34.79 -20.78
CA LYS A 143 13.09 -35.08 -22.00
C LYS A 143 12.90 -33.98 -23.05
N ALA A 144 11.64 -33.61 -23.35
CA ALA A 144 11.36 -32.52 -24.28
C ALA A 144 11.96 -31.18 -23.80
N MET A 145 11.89 -30.90 -22.50
CA MET A 145 12.48 -29.71 -21.89
C MET A 145 14.01 -29.65 -22.05
N VAL A 146 14.70 -30.80 -21.98
CA VAL A 146 16.16 -30.92 -22.14
C VAL A 146 16.58 -30.92 -23.61
N GLU A 147 15.73 -31.40 -24.52
CA GLU A 147 16.00 -31.43 -25.97
C GLU A 147 15.76 -30.06 -26.64
N ALA A 148 14.98 -29.18 -26.01
CA ALA A 148 14.62 -27.85 -26.52
C ALA A 148 15.82 -26.89 -26.60
N ASP A 149 15.91 -26.15 -27.70
CA ASP A 149 16.99 -25.21 -27.96
C ASP A 149 16.76 -23.82 -27.32
N SER A 150 17.78 -22.96 -27.37
CA SER A 150 17.70 -21.64 -26.73
C SER A 150 16.69 -20.69 -27.39
N GLU A 151 16.26 -20.96 -28.62
CA GLU A 151 15.25 -20.17 -29.30
C GLU A 151 13.86 -20.56 -28.82
N GLU A 152 13.58 -21.85 -28.68
CA GLU A 152 12.35 -22.40 -28.10
C GLU A 152 12.15 -21.92 -26.65
N TRP A 153 13.20 -21.98 -25.83
CA TRP A 153 13.18 -21.42 -24.47
C TRP A 153 12.89 -19.92 -24.42
N ALA A 154 13.35 -19.16 -25.41
CA ALA A 154 13.14 -17.72 -25.49
C ALA A 154 11.72 -17.32 -25.97
N LEU A 155 10.91 -18.27 -26.45
CA LEU A 155 9.51 -18.04 -26.79
C LEU A 155 8.60 -18.00 -25.56
N LEU A 156 9.07 -18.48 -24.41
CA LEU A 156 8.30 -18.52 -23.17
C LEU A 156 8.21 -17.14 -22.51
N ASP A 157 7.00 -16.77 -22.08
CA ASP A 157 6.76 -15.48 -21.44
C ASP A 157 7.60 -15.33 -20.16
N GLY A 158 8.34 -14.23 -20.06
CA GLY A 158 9.27 -13.96 -18.96
C GLY A 158 10.64 -14.63 -19.03
N ILE A 159 10.99 -15.32 -20.12
CA ILE A 159 12.32 -15.90 -20.38
C ILE A 159 13.01 -15.17 -21.54
N GLY A 160 13.97 -14.30 -21.22
CA GLY A 160 14.75 -13.59 -22.24
C GLY A 160 15.86 -14.45 -22.85
N LYS A 161 16.36 -14.05 -24.03
CA LYS A 161 17.44 -14.75 -24.77
C LYS A 161 18.67 -15.10 -23.93
N LYS A 162 19.06 -14.22 -22.99
CA LYS A 162 20.20 -14.47 -22.09
C LYS A 162 19.91 -15.59 -21.09
N THR A 163 18.72 -15.59 -20.50
CA THR A 163 18.27 -16.62 -19.56
C THR A 163 18.12 -17.95 -20.28
N ALA A 164 17.50 -17.96 -21.47
CA ALA A 164 17.35 -19.16 -22.30
C ALA A 164 18.71 -19.84 -22.60
N LYS A 165 19.71 -19.07 -23.03
CA LYS A 165 21.07 -19.60 -23.25
C LYS A 165 21.72 -20.15 -21.97
N SER A 166 21.45 -19.53 -20.83
CA SER A 166 21.98 -20.01 -19.54
C SER A 166 21.35 -21.35 -19.15
N ILE A 167 20.04 -21.50 -19.37
CA ILE A 167 19.28 -22.72 -19.10
C ILE A 167 19.78 -23.89 -19.95
N VAL A 168 19.89 -23.69 -21.27
CA VAL A 168 20.35 -24.73 -22.21
C VAL A 168 21.75 -25.25 -21.80
N ARG A 169 22.64 -24.32 -21.45
CA ARG A 169 23.98 -24.65 -20.93
C ARG A 169 23.94 -25.44 -19.61
N GLU A 170 23.00 -25.12 -18.72
CA GLU A 170 22.83 -25.80 -17.43
C GLU A 170 22.27 -27.22 -17.61
N LEU A 171 21.42 -27.42 -18.62
CA LEU A 171 20.84 -28.72 -18.98
C LEU A 171 21.81 -29.63 -19.76
N GLY A 172 22.99 -29.12 -20.15
CA GLY A 172 24.07 -29.90 -20.76
C GLY A 172 24.06 -29.95 -22.28
N GLN A 173 23.39 -28.99 -22.94
CA GLN A 173 23.49 -28.73 -24.38
C GLN A 173 24.48 -27.58 -24.66
#